data_AF-A0AAD3DHB5-F1
#
_entry.id   AF-A0AAD3DHB5-F1
#
_cell.length_a   1.000
_cell.length_b   1.000
_cell.length_c   1.000
_cell.angle_alpha   90.00
_cell.angle_beta   90.00
_cell.angle_gamma   90.00
#
_symmetry.space_group_name_H-M   'P 1'
#
loop_
_entity.id
_entity.type
_entity.pdbx_description
1 polymer ?
#
loop_
_entity_poly.entity_id
_entity_poly.type
_entity_poly.pdbx_seq_one_letter_code
_entity_poly.pdbx_strand_id
1 'polypeptide(L)'
;WFASAEGVLKLLRHGESDAWLALGLMFHLSVLPLTKQLSALSGQLWSRTLAGQRAQRIEMLLLHEFHGRKYLLPDKQSYKDKQRRQQAEADAEDLDMGGGDEEGGGEEGGRGGKKGKGAAAAKSNGPKYSGGLVLEPKKGLYDKIVIILDFNSLYPSIIQEYNICFTTVQRPKDGSLPPLPDPATAANGLAPLPAVLQALVQRRKQVKQAMSSERNPLTRQQLQIRQQAIKLTANSMYGCLGFGASRFYAQPLAELITAQGRAILGSTVELVQGSIGAEVIYGDTDSIMVATRSDSVEEARALGARIKREVNKRYKLLEIELDGVFRSILLLKKKKYAAMKLEPDGGGKLVEVMEQKGLDIVRRDWCPLSKDVGNFALSAVLSGRGREEVVADIHTHLRQVAERVRAGQIPLGKFIITKQLTKRPEDYPDARNQPHVQVALRRRAAGKRDGVLPGETVPYIICVERTPPPAAAAGADAEGAAAAAPSSGAASGSLAERARHPEELRENAGLAVDVEYYLTQQIHPVVSRLVSPLEGTDAAHIADCLGLDPARYRGAAGGGGGGGEEEESSLLLGASGGTLMDEEDNFRSCSPLLLLSPNGSSFPLRGVAEVLRGALMPDQLLTPPDALGDEG
;
A
#
# COMPACT_ATOMS: atom_id res chain seq x y z
N TRP A 1 0.92 -16.66 -39.53
CA TRP A 1 0.95 -15.36 -40.22
C TRP A 1 1.64 -15.44 -41.58
N PHE A 2 2.86 -15.99 -41.70
CA PHE A 2 3.58 -16.03 -42.99
C PHE A 2 3.17 -17.13 -44.00
N ALA A 3 2.25 -18.02 -43.62
CA ALA A 3 1.82 -19.13 -44.48
C ALA A 3 0.87 -18.73 -45.61
N SER A 4 0.32 -17.51 -45.59
CA SER A 4 -0.58 -17.02 -46.64
C SER A 4 -0.50 -15.50 -46.77
N ALA A 5 -0.83 -14.98 -47.96
CA ALA A 5 -0.94 -13.54 -48.19
C ALA A 5 -1.95 -12.86 -47.24
N GLU A 6 -3.08 -13.53 -46.97
CA GLU A 6 -4.06 -13.05 -46.00
C GLU A 6 -3.48 -12.97 -44.58
N GLY A 7 -2.69 -13.97 -44.18
CA GLY A 7 -2.00 -13.98 -42.90
C GLY A 7 -1.00 -12.83 -42.77
N VAL A 8 -0.25 -12.49 -43.84
CA VAL A 8 0.67 -11.34 -43.84
C VAL A 8 -0.10 -10.02 -43.78
N LEU A 9 -1.19 -9.88 -44.54
CA LEU A 9 -2.05 -8.69 -44.49
C LEU A 9 -2.65 -8.46 -43.11
N LYS A 10 -3.09 -9.53 -42.42
CA LYS A 10 -3.55 -9.42 -41.03
C LYS A 10 -2.43 -8.92 -40.12
N LEU A 11 -1.18 -9.37 -40.30
CA LEU A 11 -0.05 -8.95 -39.46
C LEU A 11 0.23 -7.46 -39.64
N LEU A 12 0.23 -6.99 -40.89
CA LEU A 12 0.40 -5.57 -41.21
C LEU A 12 -0.70 -4.71 -40.57
N ARG A 13 -1.97 -5.14 -40.67
CA ARG A 13 -3.10 -4.46 -40.02
C ARG A 13 -2.98 -4.41 -38.51
N HIS A 14 -2.46 -5.47 -37.87
CA HIS A 14 -2.22 -5.47 -36.44
C HIS A 14 -1.15 -4.45 -36.05
N GLY A 15 -0.01 -4.41 -36.78
CA GLY A 15 1.04 -3.42 -36.54
C GLY A 15 0.58 -1.97 -36.78
N GLU A 16 -0.24 -1.74 -37.80
CA GLU A 16 -0.89 -0.44 -38.05
C GLU A 16 -1.82 -0.06 -36.90
N SER A 17 -2.65 -1.00 -36.43
CA SER A 17 -3.57 -0.78 -35.31
C SER A 17 -2.80 -0.44 -34.03
N ASP A 18 -1.71 -1.15 -33.72
CA ASP A 18 -0.87 -0.90 -32.55
C ASP A 18 -0.23 0.49 -32.60
N ALA A 19 0.25 0.91 -33.78
CA ALA A 19 0.78 2.26 -33.97
C ALA A 19 -0.29 3.34 -33.73
N TRP A 20 -1.51 3.13 -34.24
CA TRP A 20 -2.66 4.01 -34.00
C TRP A 20 -3.06 4.07 -32.54
N LEU A 21 -3.09 2.94 -31.84
CA LEU A 21 -3.41 2.87 -30.41
C LEU A 21 -2.33 3.58 -29.58
N ALA A 22 -1.05 3.37 -29.87
CA ALA A 22 0.05 4.06 -29.20
C ALA A 22 -0.03 5.59 -29.40
N LEU A 23 -0.32 6.03 -30.63
CA LEU A 23 -0.51 7.44 -30.95
C LEU A 23 -1.75 8.03 -30.24
N GLY A 24 -2.87 7.30 -30.25
CA GLY A 24 -4.10 7.68 -29.56
C GLY A 24 -3.90 7.84 -28.05
N LEU A 25 -3.17 6.92 -27.42
CA LEU A 25 -2.79 7.01 -26.01
C LEU A 25 -1.90 8.22 -25.72
N MET A 26 -0.91 8.49 -26.59
CA MET A 26 -0.04 9.66 -26.45
C MET A 26 -0.84 10.97 -26.46
N PHE A 27 -1.83 11.09 -27.35
CA PHE A 27 -2.72 12.26 -27.41
C PHE A 27 -3.67 12.34 -26.22
N HIS A 28 -4.31 11.22 -25.87
CA HIS A 28 -5.24 11.16 -24.74
C HIS A 28 -4.57 11.59 -23.43
N LEU A 29 -3.35 11.12 -23.18
CA LEU A 29 -2.57 11.47 -21.99
C LEU A 29 -1.84 12.83 -22.12
N SER A 30 -1.93 13.50 -23.28
CA SER A 30 -1.26 14.77 -23.56
C SER A 30 0.25 14.74 -23.21
N VAL A 31 0.93 13.63 -23.56
CA VAL A 31 2.32 13.37 -23.15
C VAL A 31 3.27 14.45 -23.67
N LEU A 32 3.17 14.82 -24.95
CA LEU A 32 4.09 15.80 -25.56
C LEU A 32 3.93 17.21 -24.96
N PRO A 33 2.71 17.79 -24.87
CA PRO A 33 2.54 19.09 -24.22
C PRO A 33 3.00 19.10 -22.76
N LEU A 34 2.65 18.07 -21.98
CA LEU A 34 3.02 18.01 -20.56
C LEU A 34 4.54 17.93 -20.38
N THR A 35 5.20 17.04 -21.11
CA THR A 35 6.66 16.88 -21.01
C THR A 35 7.40 18.11 -21.51
N LYS A 36 6.91 18.79 -22.55
CA LYS A 36 7.45 20.08 -23.01
C LYS A 36 7.38 21.14 -21.91
N GLN A 37 6.23 21.27 -21.23
CA GLN A 37 6.08 22.22 -20.11
C GLN A 37 7.03 21.87 -18.96
N LEU A 38 7.16 20.58 -18.60
CA LEU A 38 8.09 20.13 -17.57
C LEU A 38 9.56 20.44 -17.92
N SER A 39 9.96 20.24 -19.18
CA SER A 39 11.31 20.57 -19.66
C SER A 39 11.57 22.08 -19.65
N ALA A 40 10.60 22.88 -20.10
CA ALA A 40 10.70 24.34 -20.09
C ALA A 40 10.79 24.91 -18.67
N LEU A 41 10.06 24.33 -17.70
CA LEU A 41 10.15 24.73 -16.29
C LEU A 41 11.49 24.38 -15.65
N SER A 42 12.06 23.22 -15.99
CA SER A 42 13.30 22.74 -15.38
C SER A 42 14.59 23.17 -16.09
N GLY A 43 14.49 23.68 -17.32
CA GLY A 43 15.65 23.93 -18.17
C GLY A 43 16.39 22.65 -18.56
N GLN A 44 15.69 21.51 -18.63
CA GLN A 44 16.24 20.20 -18.97
C GLN A 44 16.01 19.87 -20.45
N LEU A 45 16.86 18.99 -21.01
CA LEU A 45 16.65 18.44 -22.35
C LEU A 45 15.31 17.68 -22.42
N TRP A 46 14.53 17.93 -23.48
CA TRP A 46 13.20 17.35 -23.62
C TRP A 46 13.23 15.83 -23.73
N SER A 47 14.21 15.27 -24.46
CA SER A 47 14.43 13.82 -24.57
C SER A 47 14.63 13.12 -23.22
N ARG A 48 15.33 13.77 -22.27
CA ARG A 48 15.51 13.24 -20.91
C ARG A 48 14.22 13.30 -20.09
N THR A 49 13.39 14.31 -20.32
CA THR A 49 12.07 14.42 -19.68
C THR A 49 11.11 13.35 -20.19
N LEU A 50 11.13 13.06 -21.50
CA LEU A 50 10.36 11.97 -22.11
C LEU A 50 10.77 10.60 -21.55
N ALA A 51 12.05 10.40 -21.22
CA ALA A 51 12.55 9.19 -20.56
C ALA A 51 12.15 9.07 -19.07
N GLY A 52 11.34 9.98 -18.53
CA GLY A 52 10.77 9.85 -17.17
C GLY A 52 11.70 10.25 -16.02
N GLN A 53 12.86 10.85 -16.27
CA GLN A 53 13.87 11.14 -15.24
C GLN A 53 13.46 12.33 -14.34
N ARG A 54 12.66 12.07 -13.30
CA ARG A 54 12.13 13.10 -12.38
C ARG A 54 13.22 13.84 -11.61
N ALA A 55 14.13 13.12 -10.96
CA ALA A 55 15.19 13.73 -10.14
C ALA A 55 16.08 14.68 -10.96
N GLN A 56 16.36 14.30 -12.22
CA GLN A 56 17.18 15.09 -13.12
C GLN A 56 16.54 16.43 -13.52
N ARG A 57 15.20 16.55 -13.48
CA ARG A 57 14.51 17.82 -13.75
C ARG A 57 14.70 18.80 -12.60
N ILE A 58 14.54 18.33 -11.36
CA ILE A 58 14.75 19.18 -10.20
C ILE A 58 16.23 19.53 -10.06
N GLU A 59 17.13 18.59 -10.33
CA GLU A 59 18.58 18.87 -10.40
C GLU A 59 18.86 20.03 -11.35
N MET A 60 18.39 19.98 -12.60
CA MET A 60 18.63 21.07 -13.56
C MET A 60 18.00 22.40 -13.12
N LEU A 61 16.80 22.37 -12.57
CA LEU A 61 16.13 23.56 -12.05
C LEU A 61 16.99 24.23 -10.97
N LEU A 62 17.49 23.46 -10.01
CA LEU A 62 18.34 23.97 -8.94
C LEU A 62 19.70 24.42 -9.47
N LEU A 63 20.31 23.72 -10.43
CA LEU A 63 21.56 24.17 -11.07
C LEU A 63 21.39 25.54 -11.70
N HIS A 64 20.34 25.75 -12.49
CA HIS A 64 20.06 27.05 -13.12
C HIS A 64 19.86 28.15 -12.08
N GLU A 65 19.10 27.88 -11.02
CA GLU A 65 18.84 28.86 -9.97
C GLU A 65 20.12 29.25 -9.20
N PHE A 66 20.85 28.26 -8.68
CA PHE A 66 22.05 28.50 -7.89
C PHE A 66 23.17 29.10 -8.74
N HIS A 67 23.30 28.69 -10.01
CA HIS A 67 24.24 29.29 -10.94
C HIS A 67 23.89 30.76 -11.23
N GLY A 68 22.60 31.06 -11.47
CA GLY A 68 22.12 32.42 -11.68
C GLY A 68 22.46 33.36 -10.51
N ARG A 69 22.44 32.81 -9.29
CA ARG A 69 22.81 33.51 -8.04
C ARG A 69 24.30 33.43 -7.68
N LYS A 70 25.16 32.94 -8.57
CA LYS A 70 26.63 32.85 -8.41
C LYS A 70 27.11 31.95 -7.27
N TYR A 71 26.33 30.93 -6.91
CA TYR A 71 26.80 29.90 -5.98
C TYR A 71 27.71 28.88 -6.66
N LEU A 72 28.66 28.34 -5.89
CA LEU A 72 29.36 27.12 -6.27
C LEU A 72 28.40 25.93 -6.19
N LEU A 73 28.42 25.10 -7.22
CA LEU A 73 27.50 23.98 -7.38
C LEU A 73 28.18 22.69 -6.93
N PRO A 74 27.46 21.74 -6.30
CA PRO A 74 28.03 20.43 -5.97
C PRO A 74 28.45 19.71 -7.26
N ASP A 75 29.57 19.01 -7.28
CA ASP A 75 29.97 18.23 -8.46
C ASP A 75 29.08 17.01 -8.69
N LYS A 76 29.01 16.56 -9.95
CA LYS A 76 28.26 15.35 -10.29
C LYS A 76 29.06 14.12 -9.86
N GLN A 77 28.61 13.44 -8.83
CA GLN A 77 29.26 12.23 -8.31
C GLN A 77 29.20 11.09 -9.34
N SER A 78 30.37 10.52 -9.65
CA SER A 78 30.47 9.29 -10.45
C SER A 78 30.07 8.07 -9.63
N TYR A 79 29.78 6.95 -10.31
CA TYR A 79 29.54 5.65 -9.67
C TYR A 79 30.73 5.24 -8.77
N LYS A 80 31.96 5.51 -9.21
CA LYS A 80 33.18 5.26 -8.42
C LYS A 80 33.29 6.15 -7.18
N ASP A 81 32.78 7.39 -7.25
CA ASP A 81 32.79 8.31 -6.10
C ASP A 81 31.75 7.88 -5.05
N LYS A 82 30.60 7.37 -5.51
CA LYS A 82 29.57 6.79 -4.64
C LYS A 82 30.08 5.54 -3.92
N GLN A 83 30.79 4.65 -4.61
CA GLN A 83 31.42 3.48 -3.98
C GLN A 83 32.46 3.89 -2.94
N ARG A 84 33.32 4.88 -3.25
CA ARG A 84 34.30 5.40 -2.29
C ARG A 84 33.66 6.03 -1.06
N ARG A 85 32.55 6.75 -1.24
CA ARG A 85 31.80 7.36 -0.13
C ARG A 85 31.07 6.32 0.72
N GLN A 86 30.45 5.31 0.11
CA GLN A 86 29.82 4.21 0.85
C GLN A 86 30.85 3.39 1.62
N GLN A 87 32.03 3.18 1.04
CA GLN A 87 33.16 2.56 1.73
C GLN A 87 33.62 3.44 2.90
N ALA A 88 33.79 4.75 2.71
CA ALA A 88 34.19 5.66 3.78
C ALA A 88 33.13 5.84 4.89
N GLU A 89 31.84 5.78 4.55
CA GLU A 89 30.73 5.78 5.53
C GLU A 89 30.70 4.46 6.32
N ALA A 90 30.92 3.31 5.66
CA ALA A 90 31.05 2.02 6.34
C ALA A 90 32.31 1.96 7.24
N ASP A 91 33.44 2.46 6.74
CA ASP A 91 34.69 2.53 7.49
C ASP A 91 34.58 3.50 8.69
N ALA A 92 33.71 4.52 8.62
CA ALA A 92 33.43 5.44 9.72
C ALA A 92 32.45 4.87 10.76
N GLU A 93 31.45 4.08 10.33
CA GLU A 93 30.56 3.33 11.23
C GLU A 93 31.33 2.23 11.99
N ASP A 94 32.33 1.60 11.35
CA ASP A 94 33.21 0.61 12.00
C ASP A 94 34.16 1.24 13.05
N LEU A 95 34.49 2.53 12.93
CA LEU A 95 35.34 3.26 13.89
C LEU A 95 34.58 3.77 15.12
N ASP A 96 33.26 3.94 15.03
CA ASP A 96 32.40 4.41 16.15
C ASP A 96 32.03 3.26 17.12
N MET A 97 32.15 2.00 16.66
CA MET A 97 31.92 0.79 17.49
C MET A 97 33.19 0.27 18.19
N GLY A 98 34.32 0.99 18.10
CA GLY A 98 35.63 0.55 18.63
C GLY A 98 36.09 1.25 19.93
N GLY A 99 35.25 2.09 20.54
CA GLY A 99 35.61 2.87 21.73
C GLY A 99 34.91 2.37 23.00
N GLY A 100 35.30 1.20 23.50
CA GLY A 100 34.83 0.67 24.78
C GLY A 100 35.77 -0.42 25.30
N ASP A 101 36.68 0.01 26.18
CA ASP A 101 37.43 -0.72 27.20
C ASP A 101 37.74 -2.22 26.98
N GLU A 102 39.03 -2.54 26.89
CA GLU A 102 39.59 -3.67 27.65
C GLU A 102 41.11 -3.52 27.82
N GLU A 103 41.52 -3.15 29.04
CA GLU A 103 42.85 -3.45 29.58
C GLU A 103 42.96 -4.96 29.81
N GLY A 104 44.02 -5.60 29.32
CA GLY A 104 44.36 -6.99 29.65
C GLY A 104 45.37 -7.60 28.69
N GLY A 105 46.63 -7.70 29.13
CA GLY A 105 47.75 -8.15 28.30
C GLY A 105 47.83 -9.67 28.02
N GLY A 106 48.72 -10.04 27.08
CA GLY A 106 49.21 -11.42 26.93
C GLY A 106 49.49 -11.90 25.50
N GLU A 107 50.73 -11.66 25.04
CA GLU A 107 51.59 -12.43 24.10
C GLU A 107 51.06 -13.18 22.84
N GLU A 108 51.65 -12.74 21.71
CA GLU A 108 52.18 -13.44 20.52
C GLU A 108 51.60 -14.74 19.94
N GLY A 109 51.30 -14.71 18.62
CA GLY A 109 51.45 -15.88 17.75
C GLY A 109 50.72 -15.86 16.39
N GLY A 110 51.43 -15.50 15.31
CA GLY A 110 51.38 -16.27 14.04
C GLY A 110 50.31 -16.00 12.97
N ARG A 111 50.71 -15.22 11.94
CA ARG A 111 50.42 -15.33 10.48
C ARG A 111 49.33 -16.31 9.97
N GLY A 112 48.48 -15.80 9.06
CA GLY A 112 47.99 -16.60 7.90
C GLY A 112 46.62 -16.21 7.37
N GLY A 113 46.56 -15.47 6.26
CA GLY A 113 45.31 -14.96 5.68
C GLY A 113 44.47 -15.99 4.89
N LYS A 114 43.15 -15.79 4.94
CA LYS A 114 42.20 -15.90 3.81
C LYS A 114 40.80 -15.49 4.30
N LYS A 115 40.48 -14.19 4.22
CA LYS A 115 39.07 -13.73 4.35
C LYS A 115 38.34 -14.13 3.06
N GLY A 116 37.48 -15.14 3.18
CA GLY A 116 36.53 -15.52 2.15
C GLY A 116 35.56 -14.36 1.85
N LYS A 117 35.35 -14.09 0.57
CA LYS A 117 34.33 -13.16 0.07
C LYS A 117 32.94 -13.74 0.38
N GLY A 118 32.41 -13.43 1.56
CA GLY A 118 30.98 -13.51 1.83
C GLY A 118 30.29 -12.36 1.12
N ALA A 119 29.43 -12.68 0.14
CA ALA A 119 28.56 -11.72 -0.50
C ALA A 119 27.66 -11.07 0.57
N ALA A 120 27.94 -9.81 0.91
CA ALA A 120 27.08 -9.03 1.76
C ALA A 120 25.70 -8.94 1.09
N ALA A 121 24.72 -9.62 1.69
CA ALA A 121 23.33 -9.51 1.32
C ALA A 121 22.94 -8.03 1.31
N ALA A 122 22.45 -7.54 0.17
CA ALA A 122 21.97 -6.19 0.02
C ALA A 122 20.82 -5.95 1.02
N LYS A 123 21.13 -5.36 2.18
CA LYS A 123 20.16 -4.85 3.14
C LYS A 123 19.18 -3.95 2.40
N SER A 124 17.89 -4.20 2.60
CA SER A 124 16.80 -3.44 1.98
C SER A 124 16.97 -1.95 2.23
N ASN A 125 16.77 -1.13 1.19
CA ASN A 125 16.69 0.34 1.26
C ASN A 125 15.45 0.76 2.09
N GLY A 126 15.50 0.60 3.41
CA GLY A 126 14.55 1.22 4.31
C GLY A 126 14.67 2.75 4.28
N PRO A 127 13.64 3.48 4.70
CA PRO A 127 13.72 4.94 4.78
C PRO A 127 14.83 5.35 5.76
N LYS A 128 15.78 6.16 5.28
CA LYS A 128 16.92 6.66 6.10
C LYS A 128 16.50 7.64 7.19
N TYR A 129 15.24 8.09 7.17
CA TYR A 129 14.69 9.08 8.08
C TYR A 129 13.17 8.99 8.22
N SER A 130 12.63 9.53 9.31
CA SER A 130 11.19 9.47 9.63
C SER A 130 10.34 10.30 8.65
N GLY A 131 9.34 9.66 8.03
CA GLY A 131 8.43 10.28 7.07
C GLY A 131 7.31 11.14 7.68
N GLY A 132 6.22 11.30 6.94
CA GLY A 132 5.00 11.97 7.41
C GLY A 132 4.32 11.23 8.58
N LEU A 133 3.54 11.96 9.38
CA LEU A 133 2.73 11.38 10.45
C LEU A 133 1.43 10.84 9.85
N VAL A 134 1.10 9.59 10.18
CA VAL A 134 -0.20 8.99 9.86
C VAL A 134 -0.87 8.63 11.18
N LEU A 135 -1.99 9.27 11.47
CA LEU A 135 -2.75 9.04 12.69
C LEU A 135 -3.39 7.66 12.64
N GLU A 136 -3.57 7.04 13.80
CA GLU A 136 -4.37 5.82 13.88
C GLU A 136 -5.83 6.14 13.54
N PRO A 137 -6.42 5.48 12.53
CA PRO A 137 -7.81 5.71 12.20
C PRO A 137 -8.73 5.18 13.30
N LYS A 138 -9.76 5.96 13.65
CA LYS A 138 -10.91 5.45 14.39
C LYS A 138 -11.74 4.59 13.45
N LYS A 139 -11.46 3.29 13.43
CA LYS A 139 -12.05 2.32 12.49
C LYS A 139 -13.56 2.26 12.69
N GLY A 140 -14.32 2.24 11.59
CA GLY A 140 -15.77 2.24 11.66
C GLY A 140 -16.44 2.64 10.36
N LEU A 141 -17.74 2.39 10.30
CA LEU A 141 -18.64 3.00 9.34
C LEU A 141 -19.21 4.28 9.95
N TYR A 142 -18.95 5.41 9.31
CA TYR A 142 -19.55 6.70 9.63
C TYR A 142 -20.68 6.96 8.64
N ASP A 143 -21.90 6.95 9.15
CA ASP A 143 -23.15 7.21 8.43
C ASP A 143 -23.51 8.71 8.38
N LYS A 144 -22.88 9.51 9.25
CA LYS A 144 -22.97 10.99 9.26
C LYS A 144 -21.87 11.62 8.41
N ILE A 145 -22.06 12.90 8.10
CA ILE A 145 -21.13 13.64 7.25
C ILE A 145 -19.74 13.72 7.91
N VAL A 146 -18.72 13.49 7.09
CA VAL A 146 -17.31 13.69 7.43
C VAL A 146 -16.72 14.72 6.48
N ILE A 147 -15.98 15.68 7.01
CA ILE A 147 -15.25 16.65 6.19
C ILE A 147 -13.78 16.28 6.13
N ILE A 148 -13.17 16.46 4.97
CA ILE A 148 -11.72 16.32 4.78
C ILE A 148 -11.11 17.69 4.53
N LEU A 149 -10.12 18.04 5.35
CA LEU A 149 -9.30 19.22 5.17
C LEU A 149 -7.87 18.82 4.81
N ASP A 150 -7.28 19.51 3.84
CA ASP A 150 -5.95 19.21 3.30
C ASP A 150 -5.09 20.48 3.20
N PHE A 151 -3.81 20.37 3.53
CA PHE A 151 -2.86 21.46 3.38
C PHE A 151 -2.41 21.59 1.92
N ASN A 152 -2.55 22.79 1.38
CA ASN A 152 -2.13 23.07 0.00
C ASN A 152 -0.62 22.91 -0.17
N SER A 153 -0.21 21.77 -0.72
CA SER A 153 1.21 21.47 -1.00
C SER A 153 2.07 21.60 0.26
N LEU A 154 1.75 20.83 1.32
CA LEU A 154 2.34 20.93 2.65
C LEU A 154 3.86 21.16 2.65
N TYR A 155 4.65 20.24 2.06
CA TYR A 155 6.11 20.36 2.11
C TYR A 155 6.67 21.59 1.37
N PRO A 156 6.25 21.90 0.12
CA PRO A 156 6.58 23.18 -0.51
C PRO A 156 6.23 24.41 0.34
N SER A 157 5.11 24.38 1.06
CA SER A 157 4.66 25.49 1.91
C SER A 157 5.47 25.59 3.20
N ILE A 158 5.84 24.47 3.83
CA ILE A 158 6.76 24.43 4.99
C ILE A 158 8.12 25.01 4.64
N ILE A 159 8.66 24.66 3.46
CA ILE A 159 9.94 25.20 2.99
C ILE A 159 9.89 26.73 2.91
N GLN A 160 8.77 27.29 2.45
CA GLN A 160 8.57 28.74 2.35
C GLN A 160 8.30 29.39 3.71
N GLU A 161 7.43 28.81 4.53
CA GLU A 161 7.03 29.33 5.85
C GLU A 161 8.24 29.55 6.76
N TYR A 162 9.17 28.58 6.78
CA TYR A 162 10.35 28.60 7.64
C TYR A 162 11.65 28.92 6.90
N ASN A 163 11.58 29.38 5.65
CA ASN A 163 12.74 29.74 4.81
C ASN A 163 13.83 28.64 4.76
N ILE A 164 13.44 27.37 4.66
CA ILE A 164 14.35 26.21 4.72
C ILE A 164 15.16 26.13 3.43
N CYS A 165 16.50 26.17 3.53
CA CYS A 165 17.40 26.09 2.39
C CYS A 165 18.77 25.55 2.80
N PHE A 166 19.55 25.11 1.82
CA PHE A 166 20.98 24.78 1.97
C PHE A 166 21.81 25.90 2.62
N THR A 167 21.36 27.15 2.46
CA THR A 167 22.06 28.37 2.87
C THR A 167 21.56 28.95 4.20
N THR A 168 20.42 28.50 4.71
CA THR A 168 19.79 29.05 5.93
C THR A 168 19.79 28.06 7.09
N VAL A 169 19.80 26.76 6.81
CA VAL A 169 19.84 25.72 7.83
C VAL A 169 21.30 25.29 8.07
N GLN A 170 21.77 25.48 9.30
CA GLN A 170 23.02 24.89 9.76
C GLN A 170 22.81 23.39 9.99
N ARG A 171 23.71 22.57 9.46
CA ARG A 171 23.58 21.11 9.48
C ARG A 171 24.57 20.55 10.50
N PRO A 172 24.09 20.03 11.65
CA PRO A 172 24.94 19.40 12.65
C PRO A 172 25.71 18.22 12.05
N LYS A 173 26.95 18.01 12.52
CA LYS A 173 27.78 16.86 12.10
C LYS A 173 27.48 15.58 12.88
N ASP A 174 26.83 15.71 14.02
CA ASP A 174 26.43 14.62 14.93
C ASP A 174 25.15 13.90 14.49
N GLY A 175 24.57 14.28 13.34
CA GLY A 175 23.34 13.67 12.82
C GLY A 175 22.07 14.10 13.56
N SER A 176 22.14 15.06 14.49
CA SER A 176 20.96 15.60 15.15
C SER A 176 20.05 16.38 14.18
N LEU A 177 18.75 16.42 14.50
CA LEU A 177 17.79 17.18 13.70
C LEU A 177 18.21 18.66 13.69
N PRO A 178 18.42 19.27 12.52
CA PRO A 178 18.85 20.66 12.47
C PRO A 178 17.75 21.58 13.01
N PRO A 179 18.11 22.66 13.72
CA PRO A 179 17.13 23.62 14.19
C PRO A 179 16.49 24.38 13.01
N LEU A 180 15.31 24.96 13.26
CA LEU A 180 14.72 25.91 12.31
C LEU A 180 15.65 27.11 12.09
N PRO A 181 15.71 27.67 10.87
CA PRO A 181 16.44 28.90 10.63
C PRO A 181 15.97 30.03 11.55
N ASP A 182 16.91 30.88 11.98
CA ASP A 182 16.59 32.08 12.74
C ASP A 182 15.66 32.99 11.90
N PRO A 183 14.52 33.46 12.44
CA PRO A 183 13.67 34.44 11.77
C PRO A 183 14.40 35.67 11.25
N ALA A 184 15.51 36.09 11.88
CA ALA A 184 16.35 37.20 11.42
C ALA A 184 16.98 36.93 10.04
N THR A 185 17.26 35.67 9.71
CA THR A 185 17.77 35.27 8.38
C THR A 185 16.76 35.53 7.26
N ALA A 186 15.46 35.58 7.57
CA ALA A 186 14.41 35.94 6.62
C ALA A 186 14.32 37.45 6.34
N ALA A 187 14.92 38.30 7.18
CA ALA A 187 15.02 39.74 6.93
C ALA A 187 15.88 40.06 5.69
N ASN A 188 16.81 39.17 5.34
CA ASN A 188 17.65 39.27 4.15
C ASN A 188 16.97 38.74 2.86
N GLY A 189 15.67 38.45 2.93
CA GLY A 189 14.88 37.92 1.81
C GLY A 189 14.85 36.39 1.76
N LEU A 190 14.12 35.87 0.76
CA LEU A 190 13.94 34.42 0.58
C LEU A 190 15.22 33.77 0.02
N ALA A 191 15.63 32.70 0.70
CA ALA A 191 16.73 31.87 0.25
C ALA A 191 16.41 31.20 -1.11
N PRO A 192 17.42 30.71 -1.85
CA PRO A 192 17.22 30.20 -3.22
C PRO A 192 16.11 29.15 -3.34
N LEU A 193 16.09 28.15 -2.45
CA LEU A 193 15.12 27.07 -2.51
C LEU A 193 13.66 27.55 -2.25
N PRO A 194 13.37 28.27 -1.15
CA PRO A 194 12.07 28.92 -0.93
C PRO A 194 11.64 29.86 -2.05
N ALA A 195 12.57 30.65 -2.61
CA ALA A 195 12.28 31.60 -3.68
C ALA A 195 11.83 30.90 -4.98
N VAL A 196 12.47 29.79 -5.36
CA VAL A 196 12.03 28.98 -6.52
C VAL A 196 10.63 28.44 -6.30
N LEU A 197 10.35 27.91 -5.10
CA LEU A 197 9.03 27.41 -4.77
C LEU A 197 7.98 28.51 -4.79
N GLN A 198 8.29 29.69 -4.25
CA GLN A 198 7.40 30.85 -4.30
C GLN A 198 7.09 31.25 -5.74
N ALA A 199 8.11 31.33 -6.61
CA ALA A 199 7.91 31.64 -8.03
C ALA A 199 7.04 30.59 -8.73
N LEU A 200 7.23 29.30 -8.44
CA LEU A 200 6.40 28.22 -8.97
C LEU A 200 4.95 28.36 -8.48
N VAL A 201 4.72 28.59 -7.19
CA VAL A 201 3.38 28.74 -6.59
C VAL A 201 2.67 29.98 -7.13
N GLN A 202 3.34 31.12 -7.23
CA GLN A 202 2.79 32.34 -7.81
C GLN A 202 2.41 32.15 -9.29
N ARG A 203 3.29 31.53 -10.08
CA ARG A 203 2.99 31.21 -11.49
C ARG A 203 1.83 30.24 -11.62
N ARG A 204 1.72 29.28 -10.70
CA ARG A 204 0.57 28.36 -10.61
C ARG A 204 -0.72 29.13 -10.36
N LYS A 205 -0.72 30.09 -9.43
CA LYS A 205 -1.88 30.95 -9.12
C LYS A 205 -2.31 31.76 -10.34
N GLN A 206 -1.37 32.40 -11.04
CA GLN A 206 -1.65 33.14 -12.28
C GLN A 206 -2.26 32.24 -13.36
N VAL A 207 -1.73 31.02 -13.54
CA VAL A 207 -2.28 30.07 -14.52
C VAL A 207 -3.69 29.62 -14.14
N LYS A 208 -3.97 29.36 -12.85
CA LYS A 208 -5.34 29.04 -12.40
C LYS A 208 -6.31 30.21 -12.63
N GLN A 209 -5.89 31.45 -12.39
CA GLN A 209 -6.68 32.64 -12.65
C GLN A 209 -6.98 32.79 -14.14
N ALA A 210 -5.96 32.68 -15.00
CA ALA A 210 -6.13 32.69 -16.45
C ALA A 210 -7.07 31.56 -16.92
N MET A 211 -6.96 30.37 -16.33
CA MET A 211 -7.82 29.23 -16.66
C MET A 211 -9.29 29.46 -16.29
N SER A 212 -9.56 30.22 -15.23
CA SER A 212 -10.94 30.57 -14.83
C SER A 212 -11.60 31.60 -15.75
N SER A 213 -10.84 32.54 -16.31
CA SER A 213 -11.35 33.53 -17.25
C SER A 213 -11.38 33.03 -18.70
N GLU A 214 -10.64 31.95 -19.01
CA GLU A 214 -10.52 31.40 -20.35
C GLU A 214 -11.78 30.62 -20.77
N ARG A 215 -12.33 31.00 -21.94
CA ARG A 215 -13.51 30.38 -22.54
C ARG A 215 -13.16 29.37 -23.63
N ASN A 216 -12.00 29.51 -24.28
CA ASN A 216 -11.59 28.59 -25.33
C ASN A 216 -11.19 27.23 -24.72
N PRO A 217 -11.86 26.12 -25.08
CA PRO A 217 -11.56 24.80 -24.53
C PRO A 217 -10.10 24.35 -24.75
N LEU A 218 -9.53 24.66 -25.92
CA LEU A 218 -8.16 24.28 -26.25
C LEU A 218 -7.15 25.03 -25.37
N THR A 219 -7.31 26.35 -25.25
CA THR A 219 -6.44 27.18 -24.40
C THR A 219 -6.58 26.78 -22.94
N ARG A 220 -7.82 26.50 -22.49
CA ARG A 220 -8.09 26.00 -21.13
C ARG A 220 -7.38 24.68 -20.86
N GLN A 221 -7.39 23.74 -21.81
CA GLN A 221 -6.64 22.48 -21.71
C GLN A 221 -5.12 22.73 -21.62
N GLN A 222 -4.56 23.64 -22.42
CA GLN A 222 -3.14 24.00 -22.34
C GLN A 222 -2.77 24.61 -20.98
N LEU A 223 -3.62 25.49 -20.45
CA LEU A 223 -3.44 26.07 -19.11
C LEU A 223 -3.53 25.01 -18.02
N GLN A 224 -4.45 24.04 -18.15
CA GLN A 224 -4.56 22.91 -17.23
C GLN A 224 -3.29 22.05 -17.23
N ILE A 225 -2.73 21.74 -18.40
CA ILE A 225 -1.45 21.02 -18.53
C ILE A 225 -0.31 21.81 -17.88
N ARG A 226 -0.26 23.13 -18.08
CA ARG A 226 0.74 24.00 -17.46
C ARG A 226 0.63 24.03 -15.93
N GLN A 227 -0.58 24.17 -15.39
CA GLN A 227 -0.90 24.06 -13.96
C GLN A 227 -0.41 22.72 -13.39
N GLN A 228 -0.66 21.62 -14.09
CA GLN A 228 -0.22 20.28 -13.68
C GLN A 228 1.31 20.16 -13.66
N ALA A 229 2.00 20.65 -14.70
CA ALA A 229 3.45 20.63 -14.77
C ALA A 229 4.11 21.40 -13.59
N ILE A 230 3.55 22.57 -13.24
CA ILE A 230 4.03 23.36 -12.10
C ILE A 230 3.80 22.61 -10.78
N LYS A 231 2.60 22.06 -10.56
CA LYS A 231 2.27 21.27 -9.36
C LYS A 231 3.23 20.09 -9.19
N LEU A 232 3.45 19.32 -10.26
CA LEU A 232 4.35 18.16 -10.25
C LEU A 232 5.80 18.55 -9.93
N THR A 233 6.27 19.69 -10.46
CA THR A 233 7.62 20.18 -10.23
C THR A 233 7.82 20.60 -8.77
N ALA A 234 6.89 21.38 -8.22
CA ALA A 234 6.93 21.82 -6.81
C ALA A 234 6.90 20.62 -5.84
N ASN A 235 5.97 19.69 -6.03
CA ASN A 235 5.83 18.51 -5.16
C ASN A 235 7.04 17.55 -5.24
N SER A 236 7.75 17.53 -6.38
CA SER A 236 8.94 16.70 -6.55
C SER A 236 10.19 17.28 -5.87
N MET A 237 10.17 18.56 -5.49
CA MET A 237 11.36 19.25 -4.96
C MET A 237 11.83 18.67 -3.63
N TYR A 238 10.90 18.44 -2.69
CA TYR A 238 11.19 17.76 -1.42
C TYR A 238 11.80 16.38 -1.66
N GLY A 239 11.22 15.59 -2.56
CA GLY A 239 11.69 14.22 -2.85
C GLY A 239 13.14 14.17 -3.34
N CYS A 240 13.63 15.24 -3.95
CA CYS A 240 15.03 15.34 -4.38
C CYS A 240 16.01 15.63 -3.24
N LEU A 241 15.56 16.21 -2.12
CA LEU A 241 16.39 16.41 -0.92
C LEU A 241 16.63 15.10 -0.18
N GLY A 242 15.61 14.23 -0.12
CA GLY A 242 15.70 12.91 0.51
C GLY A 242 16.22 11.77 -0.38
N PHE A 243 16.40 12.01 -1.69
CA PHE A 243 16.88 10.98 -2.61
C PHE A 243 18.41 10.87 -2.58
N GLY A 244 18.95 9.79 -2.00
CA GLY A 244 20.40 9.60 -1.82
C GLY A 244 21.25 9.66 -3.09
N ALA A 245 20.67 9.41 -4.27
CA ALA A 245 21.39 9.54 -5.54
C ALA A 245 21.25 10.93 -6.21
N SER A 246 20.52 11.86 -5.61
CA SER A 246 20.38 13.25 -6.04
C SER A 246 21.68 14.02 -5.91
N ARG A 247 21.98 14.89 -6.88
CA ARG A 247 23.12 15.82 -6.80
C ARG A 247 22.96 16.86 -5.67
N PHE A 248 21.72 17.19 -5.33
CA PHE A 248 21.36 18.08 -4.23
C PHE A 248 20.81 17.31 -3.02
N TYR A 249 21.33 16.12 -2.76
CA TYR A 249 20.95 15.33 -1.59
C TYR A 249 21.27 16.08 -0.30
N ALA A 250 20.25 16.23 0.56
CA ALA A 250 20.36 16.87 1.85
C ALA A 250 19.32 16.28 2.82
N GLN A 251 19.65 15.09 3.33
CA GLN A 251 18.83 14.37 4.31
C GLN A 251 18.42 15.22 5.53
N PRO A 252 19.31 16.01 6.18
CA PRO A 252 18.91 16.84 7.33
C PRO A 252 17.81 17.86 7.00
N LEU A 253 17.78 18.38 5.75
CA LEU A 253 16.70 19.28 5.33
C LEU A 253 15.39 18.53 5.12
N ALA A 254 15.46 17.34 4.52
CA ALA A 254 14.28 16.49 4.32
C ALA A 254 13.67 16.07 5.66
N GLU A 255 14.51 15.69 6.62
CA GLU A 255 14.14 15.40 8.00
C GLU A 255 13.46 16.58 8.68
N LEU A 256 14.06 17.77 8.64
CA LEU A 256 13.46 18.98 9.21
C LEU A 256 12.08 19.28 8.62
N ILE A 257 11.93 19.19 7.31
CA ILE A 257 10.65 19.40 6.63
C ILE A 257 9.60 18.40 7.11
N THR A 258 9.96 17.11 7.21
CA THR A 258 9.02 16.10 7.72
C THR A 258 8.70 16.30 9.20
N ALA A 259 9.67 16.67 10.03
CA ALA A 259 9.47 16.94 11.44
C ALA A 259 8.47 18.10 11.65
N GLN A 260 8.62 19.18 10.90
CA GLN A 260 7.65 20.28 10.89
C GLN A 260 6.28 19.84 10.39
N GLY A 261 6.22 19.00 9.36
CA GLY A 261 4.95 18.44 8.88
C GLY A 261 4.21 17.65 9.96
N ARG A 262 4.93 16.81 10.73
CA ARG A 262 4.35 16.06 11.86
C ARG A 262 3.87 17.00 12.97
N ALA A 263 4.67 18.02 13.32
CA ALA A 263 4.33 19.00 14.34
C ALA A 263 3.09 19.84 13.96
N ILE A 264 2.99 20.27 12.70
CA ILE A 264 1.84 20.99 12.16
C ILE A 264 0.58 20.11 12.22
N LEU A 265 0.67 18.85 11.79
CA LEU A 265 -0.47 17.94 11.84
C LEU A 265 -0.93 17.71 13.29
N GLY A 266 0.00 17.45 14.20
CA GLY A 266 -0.30 17.29 15.64
C GLY A 266 -0.97 18.53 16.24
N SER A 267 -0.42 19.72 16.01
CA SER A 267 -0.99 20.99 16.49
C SER A 267 -2.37 21.29 15.89
N THR A 268 -2.61 20.87 14.64
CA THR A 268 -3.92 20.99 13.97
C THR A 268 -4.95 20.09 14.64
N VAL A 269 -4.59 18.84 14.92
CA VAL A 269 -5.45 17.87 15.62
C VAL A 269 -5.80 18.35 17.03
N GLU A 270 -4.82 18.86 17.77
CA GLU A 270 -5.02 19.43 19.11
C GLU A 270 -5.96 20.64 19.09
N LEU A 271 -5.83 21.54 18.10
CA LEU A 271 -6.74 22.68 17.94
C LEU A 271 -8.17 22.23 17.65
N VAL A 272 -8.34 21.27 16.72
CA VAL A 272 -9.66 20.79 16.31
C VAL A 272 -10.37 20.08 17.47
N GLN A 273 -9.66 19.20 18.18
CA GLN A 273 -10.26 18.46 19.30
C GLN A 273 -10.42 19.32 20.55
N GLY A 274 -9.42 20.13 20.90
CA GLY A 274 -9.40 20.91 22.15
C GLY A 274 -10.17 22.23 22.07
N SER A 275 -9.93 23.06 21.04
CA SER A 275 -10.51 24.40 20.96
C SER A 275 -11.84 24.44 20.19
N ILE A 276 -11.99 23.60 19.17
CA ILE A 276 -13.22 23.56 18.35
C ILE A 276 -14.22 22.55 18.91
N GLY A 277 -13.75 21.49 19.56
CA GLY A 277 -14.58 20.41 20.12
C GLY A 277 -15.07 19.43 19.05
N ALA A 278 -14.40 19.36 17.90
CA ALA A 278 -14.76 18.45 16.81
C ALA A 278 -13.87 17.20 16.83
N GLU A 279 -14.45 16.07 16.44
CA GLU A 279 -13.76 14.78 16.51
C GLU A 279 -12.93 14.52 15.25
N VAL A 280 -11.62 14.38 15.40
CA VAL A 280 -10.74 13.92 14.32
C VAL A 280 -10.75 12.40 14.29
N ILE A 281 -11.17 11.81 13.16
CA ILE A 281 -11.29 10.35 13.00
C ILE A 281 -10.11 9.74 12.27
N TYR A 282 -9.38 10.52 11.47
CA TYR A 282 -8.20 10.10 10.74
C TYR A 282 -7.35 11.30 10.29
N GLY A 283 -6.08 11.06 9.99
CA GLY A 283 -5.21 12.02 9.32
C GLY A 283 -4.03 11.34 8.66
N ASP A 284 -3.67 11.80 7.47
CA ASP A 284 -2.54 11.29 6.67
C ASP A 284 -1.69 12.46 6.19
N THR A 285 -0.51 12.62 6.80
CA THR A 285 0.56 13.55 6.43
C THR A 285 0.17 15.03 6.36
N ASP A 286 -0.65 15.40 5.38
CA ASP A 286 -1.14 16.74 5.05
C ASP A 286 -2.66 16.89 5.14
N SER A 287 -3.39 15.82 5.48
CA SER A 287 -4.85 15.82 5.58
C SER A 287 -5.37 15.40 6.96
N ILE A 288 -6.53 15.95 7.34
CA ILE A 288 -7.31 15.53 8.49
C ILE A 288 -8.77 15.26 8.08
N MET A 289 -9.36 14.23 8.67
CA MET A 289 -10.78 13.89 8.53
C MET A 289 -11.50 14.13 9.85
N VAL A 290 -12.57 14.93 9.79
CA VAL A 290 -13.31 15.37 10.97
C VAL A 290 -14.76 14.92 10.86
N ALA A 291 -15.24 14.18 11.86
CA ALA A 291 -16.64 13.78 11.95
C ALA A 291 -17.48 14.97 12.42
N THR A 292 -18.45 15.38 11.59
CA THR A 292 -19.30 16.54 11.92
C THR A 292 -20.47 16.17 12.82
N ARG A 293 -20.82 14.88 12.87
CA ARG A 293 -22.01 14.33 13.57
C ARG A 293 -23.33 14.97 13.10
N SER A 294 -23.35 15.53 11.89
CA SER A 294 -24.52 16.16 11.28
C SER A 294 -24.84 15.51 9.93
N ASP A 295 -26.11 15.54 9.56
CA ASP A 295 -26.59 15.17 8.23
C ASP A 295 -26.66 16.37 7.27
N SER A 296 -26.44 17.59 7.77
CA SER A 296 -26.50 18.83 7.01
C SER A 296 -25.17 19.21 6.38
N VAL A 297 -25.15 19.33 5.06
CA VAL A 297 -23.96 19.77 4.30
C VAL A 297 -23.58 21.21 4.63
N GLU A 298 -24.56 22.06 4.94
CA GLU A 298 -24.33 23.46 5.29
C GLU A 298 -23.61 23.59 6.62
N GLU A 299 -24.04 22.85 7.64
CA GLU A 299 -23.38 22.79 8.95
C GLU A 299 -21.97 22.21 8.83
N ALA A 300 -21.80 21.15 8.04
CA ALA A 300 -20.49 20.56 7.77
C ALA A 300 -19.52 21.56 7.11
N ARG A 301 -20.01 22.32 6.13
CA ARG A 301 -19.21 23.39 5.48
C ARG A 301 -18.91 24.55 6.43
N ALA A 302 -19.85 24.93 7.29
CA ALA A 302 -19.64 25.96 8.29
C ALA A 302 -18.58 25.56 9.32
N LEU A 303 -18.59 24.30 9.76
CA LEU A 303 -17.55 23.73 10.62
C LEU A 303 -16.19 23.71 9.91
N GLY A 304 -16.15 23.26 8.65
CA GLY A 304 -14.93 23.29 7.84
C GLY A 304 -14.37 24.71 7.68
N ALA A 305 -15.22 25.71 7.44
CA ALA A 305 -14.82 27.11 7.36
C ALA A 305 -14.28 27.67 8.69
N ARG A 306 -14.87 27.25 9.82
CA ARG A 306 -14.37 27.59 11.17
C ARG A 306 -12.99 26.99 11.42
N ILE A 307 -12.80 25.69 11.15
CA ILE A 307 -11.50 25.02 11.28
C ILE A 307 -10.45 25.70 10.39
N LYS A 308 -10.78 25.90 9.11
CA LYS A 308 -9.93 26.59 8.14
C LYS A 308 -9.45 27.94 8.69
N ARG A 309 -10.37 28.75 9.23
CA ARG A 309 -10.05 30.08 9.76
C ARG A 309 -9.09 30.01 10.95
N GLU A 310 -9.34 29.13 11.91
CA GLU A 310 -8.49 29.04 13.11
C GLU A 310 -7.11 28.44 12.83
N VAL A 311 -7.02 27.47 11.92
CA VAL A 311 -5.73 26.89 11.49
C VAL A 311 -4.91 27.93 10.70
N ASN A 312 -5.51 28.58 9.71
CA ASN A 312 -4.79 29.51 8.84
C ASN A 312 -4.33 30.78 9.57
N LYS A 313 -4.95 31.16 10.69
CA LYS A 313 -4.48 32.26 11.55
C LYS A 313 -3.09 32.00 12.16
N ARG A 314 -2.67 30.75 12.28
CA ARG A 314 -1.39 30.37 12.91
C ARG A 314 -0.18 30.46 11.97
N TYR A 315 -0.41 30.57 10.67
CA TYR A 315 0.64 30.51 9.66
C TYR A 315 0.54 31.69 8.70
N LYS A 316 1.65 32.05 8.05
CA LYS A 316 1.69 33.18 7.11
C LYS A 316 1.41 32.75 5.67
N LEU A 317 1.95 31.60 5.26
CA LEU A 317 1.92 31.08 3.89
C LEU A 317 1.24 29.70 3.81
N LEU A 318 1.30 28.92 4.90
CA LEU A 318 0.65 27.62 4.94
C LEU A 318 -0.87 27.78 5.09
N GLU A 319 -1.61 27.18 4.16
CA GLU A 319 -3.07 27.22 4.12
C GLU A 319 -3.66 25.80 4.10
N ILE A 320 -4.60 25.54 5.01
CA ILE A 320 -5.49 24.39 4.95
C ILE A 320 -6.77 24.76 4.19
N GLU A 321 -7.28 23.84 3.39
CA GLU A 321 -8.51 24.00 2.61
C GLU A 321 -9.47 22.84 2.85
N LEU A 322 -10.75 23.09 2.63
CA LEU A 322 -11.77 22.03 2.60
C LEU A 322 -11.66 21.30 1.26
N ASP A 323 -11.07 20.11 1.25
CA ASP A 323 -10.87 19.31 0.02
C ASP A 323 -12.16 18.58 -0.40
N GLY A 324 -13.01 18.23 0.55
CA GLY A 324 -14.24 17.51 0.27
C GLY A 324 -15.15 17.30 1.46
N VAL A 325 -16.37 16.87 1.15
CA VAL A 325 -17.40 16.46 2.12
C VAL A 325 -17.83 15.05 1.74
N PHE A 326 -17.75 14.12 2.67
CA PHE A 326 -18.19 12.74 2.53
C PHE A 326 -19.56 12.60 3.20
N ARG A 327 -20.53 12.05 2.47
CA ARG A 327 -21.86 11.70 3.01
C ARG A 327 -21.72 10.56 4.02
N SER A 328 -20.95 9.54 3.66
CA SER A 328 -20.62 8.38 4.47
C SER A 328 -19.18 7.95 4.17
N ILE A 329 -18.51 7.36 5.15
CA ILE A 329 -17.15 6.82 5.00
C ILE A 329 -16.98 5.53 5.80
N LEU A 330 -16.40 4.53 5.15
CA LEU A 330 -15.93 3.29 5.75
C LEU A 330 -14.40 3.38 5.92
N LEU A 331 -13.97 3.47 7.18
CA LEU A 331 -12.56 3.63 7.54
C LEU A 331 -12.05 2.33 8.17
N LEU A 332 -11.08 1.67 7.52
CA LEU A 332 -10.64 0.32 7.88
C LEU A 332 -9.25 0.29 8.53
N LYS A 333 -8.25 0.85 7.84
CA LYS A 333 -6.85 0.91 8.28
C LYS A 333 -6.20 2.19 7.72
N LYS A 334 -4.97 2.47 8.16
CA LYS A 334 -4.15 3.55 7.59
C LYS A 334 -4.12 3.44 6.06
N LYS A 335 -4.44 4.53 5.38
CA LYS A 335 -4.50 4.64 3.91
C LYS A 335 -5.49 3.67 3.23
N LYS A 336 -6.40 3.04 3.98
CA LYS A 336 -7.41 2.09 3.48
C LYS A 336 -8.81 2.54 3.91
N TYR A 337 -9.50 3.25 3.02
CA TYR A 337 -10.87 3.74 3.24
C TYR A 337 -11.66 3.82 1.93
N ALA A 338 -12.98 3.88 2.05
CA ALA A 338 -13.88 4.24 0.97
C ALA A 338 -14.98 5.18 1.46
N ALA A 339 -15.37 6.13 0.62
CA ALA A 339 -16.31 7.18 0.99
C ALA A 339 -17.24 7.56 -0.16
N MET A 340 -18.44 8.03 0.18
CA MET A 340 -19.35 8.68 -0.77
C MET A 340 -19.10 10.18 -0.75
N LYS A 341 -18.35 10.69 -1.72
CA LYS A 341 -17.99 12.10 -1.83
C LYS A 341 -19.11 12.91 -2.48
N LEU A 342 -19.43 14.06 -1.90
CA LEU A 342 -20.40 15.00 -2.46
C LEU A 342 -19.71 15.97 -3.40
N GLU A 343 -19.98 15.85 -4.70
CA GLU A 343 -19.47 16.75 -5.74
C GLU A 343 -20.62 17.52 -6.42
N PRO A 344 -20.45 18.81 -6.74
CA PRO A 344 -21.43 19.54 -7.51
C PRO A 344 -21.41 19.05 -8.97
N ASP A 345 -22.56 18.63 -9.48
CA ASP A 345 -22.77 18.38 -10.90
C ASP A 345 -22.69 19.68 -11.70
N GLY A 346 -22.54 19.59 -13.02
CA GLY A 346 -22.50 20.72 -13.94
C GLY A 346 -23.71 21.67 -13.85
N GLY A 347 -24.83 21.21 -13.24
CA GLY A 347 -26.01 22.00 -12.91
C GLY A 347 -26.12 22.49 -11.47
N GLY A 348 -25.09 22.30 -10.63
CA GLY A 348 -25.06 22.76 -9.23
C GLY A 348 -25.72 21.85 -8.20
N LYS A 349 -26.33 20.73 -8.61
CA LYS A 349 -26.87 19.70 -7.72
C LYS A 349 -25.74 18.83 -7.16
N LEU A 350 -25.77 18.50 -5.87
CA LEU A 350 -24.79 17.59 -5.29
C LEU A 350 -25.07 16.15 -5.73
N VAL A 351 -24.06 15.49 -6.29
CA VAL A 351 -24.05 14.09 -6.70
C VAL A 351 -23.05 13.34 -5.83
N GLU A 352 -23.40 12.10 -5.49
CA GLU A 352 -22.55 11.22 -4.72
C GLU A 352 -21.62 10.44 -5.64
N VAL A 353 -20.32 10.58 -5.44
CA VAL A 353 -19.26 9.90 -6.19
C VAL A 353 -18.49 9.02 -5.22
N MET A 354 -18.44 7.71 -5.48
CA MET A 354 -17.70 6.78 -4.63
C MET A 354 -16.18 6.95 -4.84
N GLU A 355 -15.47 7.26 -3.77
CA GLU A 355 -14.01 7.35 -3.73
C GLU A 355 -13.43 6.18 -2.94
N GLN A 356 -12.46 5.47 -3.53
CA GLN A 356 -11.82 4.31 -2.92
C GLN A 356 -10.30 4.52 -2.84
N LYS A 357 -9.69 4.30 -1.67
CA LYS A 357 -8.24 4.47 -1.45
C LYS A 357 -7.65 3.28 -0.72
N GLY A 358 -6.59 2.71 -1.30
CA GLY A 358 -5.76 1.65 -0.72
C GLY A 358 -6.45 0.31 -0.41
N LEU A 359 -7.75 0.19 -0.74
CA LEU A 359 -8.50 -1.05 -0.61
C LEU A 359 -7.98 -2.12 -1.58
N ASP A 360 -8.19 -3.39 -1.23
CA ASP A 360 -7.77 -4.52 -2.07
C ASP A 360 -8.38 -4.48 -3.47
N ILE A 361 -9.63 -4.01 -3.55
CA ILE A 361 -10.39 -3.85 -4.79
C ILE A 361 -9.75 -2.86 -5.78
N VAL A 362 -8.94 -1.90 -5.31
CA VAL A 362 -8.21 -0.96 -6.18
C VAL A 362 -6.81 -1.44 -6.55
N ARG A 363 -6.29 -2.47 -5.87
CA ARG A 363 -4.96 -3.01 -6.16
C ARG A 363 -5.00 -3.91 -7.40
N ARG A 364 -3.86 -4.05 -8.09
CA ARG A 364 -3.76 -4.83 -9.35
C ARG A 364 -3.55 -6.32 -9.14
N ASP A 365 -3.10 -6.70 -7.95
CA ASP A 365 -2.74 -8.06 -7.53
C ASP A 365 -3.92 -8.89 -6.99
N TRP A 366 -5.14 -8.36 -7.05
CA TRP A 366 -6.37 -9.11 -6.83
C TRP A 366 -7.08 -9.41 -8.14
N CYS A 367 -7.71 -10.59 -8.24
CA CYS A 367 -8.45 -10.98 -9.43
C CYS A 367 -9.69 -10.09 -9.64
N PRO A 368 -10.13 -9.86 -10.89
CA PRO A 368 -11.32 -9.06 -11.18
C PRO A 368 -12.59 -9.56 -10.47
N LEU A 369 -12.76 -10.88 -10.30
CA LEU A 369 -13.89 -11.44 -9.57
C LEU A 369 -13.97 -10.89 -8.13
N SER A 370 -12.87 -10.92 -7.39
CA SER A 370 -12.81 -10.35 -6.03
C SER A 370 -13.10 -8.86 -6.00
N LYS A 371 -12.68 -8.12 -7.04
CA LYS A 371 -12.98 -6.69 -7.16
C LYS A 371 -14.46 -6.45 -7.37
N ASP A 372 -15.10 -7.24 -8.23
CA ASP A 372 -16.54 -7.12 -8.49
C ASP A 372 -17.34 -7.39 -7.23
N VAL A 373 -17.06 -8.50 -6.54
CA VAL A 373 -17.73 -8.88 -5.29
C VAL A 373 -17.47 -7.85 -4.18
N GLY A 374 -16.22 -7.40 -4.04
CA GLY A 374 -15.85 -6.37 -3.08
C GLY A 374 -16.49 -5.01 -3.37
N ASN A 375 -16.60 -4.60 -4.65
CA ASN A 375 -17.31 -3.38 -5.06
C ASN A 375 -18.81 -3.48 -4.79
N PHE A 376 -19.42 -4.65 -5.00
CA PHE A 376 -20.82 -4.87 -4.64
C PHE A 376 -21.02 -4.72 -3.13
N ALA A 377 -20.21 -5.40 -2.32
CA ALA A 377 -20.28 -5.30 -0.87
C ALA A 377 -20.06 -3.86 -0.39
N LEU A 378 -19.06 -3.17 -0.94
CA LEU A 378 -18.78 -1.78 -0.59
C LEU A 378 -19.94 -0.83 -0.97
N SER A 379 -20.54 -1.04 -2.14
CA SER A 379 -21.70 -0.24 -2.58
C SER A 379 -22.91 -0.47 -1.68
N ALA A 380 -23.14 -1.71 -1.24
CA ALA A 380 -24.19 -2.02 -0.29
C ALA A 380 -23.93 -1.34 1.07
N VAL A 381 -22.69 -1.39 1.58
CA VAL A 381 -22.30 -0.76 2.85
C VAL A 381 -22.46 0.76 2.83
N LEU A 382 -22.11 1.40 1.71
CA LEU A 382 -22.20 2.85 1.58
C LEU A 382 -23.57 3.35 1.07
N SER A 383 -24.52 2.44 0.81
CA SER A 383 -25.84 2.78 0.22
C SER A 383 -26.75 3.61 1.12
N GLY A 384 -26.48 3.67 2.43
CA GLY A 384 -27.34 4.35 3.41
C GLY A 384 -28.60 3.57 3.80
N ARG A 385 -28.75 2.32 3.33
CA ARG A 385 -29.84 1.41 3.74
C ARG A 385 -29.62 0.86 5.16
N GLY A 386 -30.65 0.24 5.73
CA GLY A 386 -30.58 -0.37 7.06
C GLY A 386 -29.50 -1.46 7.14
N ARG A 387 -28.78 -1.53 8.26
CA ARG A 387 -27.64 -2.46 8.44
C ARG A 387 -28.03 -3.93 8.20
N GLU A 388 -29.18 -4.35 8.70
CA GLU A 388 -29.69 -5.72 8.55
C GLU A 388 -29.95 -6.07 7.08
N GLU A 389 -30.56 -5.16 6.32
CA GLU A 389 -30.82 -5.33 4.88
C GLU A 389 -29.50 -5.44 4.10
N VAL A 390 -28.53 -4.57 4.42
CA VAL A 390 -27.21 -4.58 3.79
C VAL A 390 -26.48 -5.90 4.04
N VAL A 391 -26.49 -6.40 5.28
CA VAL A 391 -25.84 -7.66 5.63
C VAL A 391 -26.51 -8.85 4.92
N ALA A 392 -27.85 -8.90 4.91
CA ALA A 392 -28.61 -9.94 4.22
C ALA A 392 -28.35 -9.96 2.70
N ASP A 393 -28.28 -8.79 2.07
CA ASP A 393 -27.96 -8.65 0.65
C ASP A 393 -26.55 -9.14 0.33
N ILE A 394 -25.56 -8.79 1.17
CA ILE A 394 -24.18 -9.25 1.00
C ILE A 394 -24.11 -10.77 1.14
N HIS A 395 -24.73 -11.36 2.16
CA HIS A 395 -24.75 -12.81 2.37
C HIS A 395 -25.40 -13.54 1.20
N THR A 396 -26.53 -13.04 0.71
CA THR A 396 -27.23 -13.62 -0.44
C THR A 396 -26.38 -13.57 -1.70
N HIS A 397 -25.73 -12.43 -1.95
CA HIS A 397 -24.84 -12.28 -3.11
C HIS A 397 -23.63 -13.23 -3.04
N LEU A 398 -23.03 -13.40 -1.86
CA LEU A 398 -21.90 -14.32 -1.68
C LEU A 398 -22.26 -15.78 -1.98
N ARG A 399 -23.44 -16.23 -1.54
CA ARG A 399 -23.95 -17.59 -1.85
C ARG A 399 -24.10 -17.79 -3.35
N GLN A 400 -24.74 -16.84 -4.04
CA GLN A 400 -24.91 -16.89 -5.49
C GLN A 400 -23.57 -16.89 -6.24
N VAL A 401 -22.60 -16.08 -5.79
CA VAL A 401 -21.26 -16.06 -6.39
C VAL A 401 -20.57 -17.40 -6.19
N ALA A 402 -20.63 -17.97 -4.99
CA ALA A 402 -20.01 -19.26 -4.69
C ALA A 402 -20.60 -20.40 -5.56
N GLU A 403 -21.92 -20.43 -5.74
CA GLU A 403 -22.59 -21.36 -6.65
C GLU A 403 -22.13 -21.19 -8.10
N ARG A 404 -22.10 -19.95 -8.62
CA ARG A 404 -21.69 -19.66 -10.00
C ARG A 404 -20.23 -20.02 -10.27
N VAL A 405 -19.35 -19.79 -9.30
CA VAL A 405 -17.92 -20.15 -9.39
C VAL A 405 -17.77 -21.67 -9.43
N ARG A 406 -18.44 -22.41 -8.54
CA ARG A 406 -18.41 -23.88 -8.52
C ARG A 406 -19.06 -24.50 -9.76
N ALA A 407 -20.10 -23.89 -10.29
CA ALA A 407 -20.76 -24.30 -11.54
C ALA A 407 -19.95 -23.98 -12.80
N GLY A 408 -18.79 -23.31 -12.69
CA GLY A 408 -17.94 -22.96 -13.83
C GLY A 408 -18.55 -21.90 -14.76
N GLN A 409 -19.52 -21.11 -14.27
CA GLN A 409 -20.23 -20.09 -15.07
C GLN A 409 -19.48 -18.75 -15.15
N ILE A 410 -18.34 -18.62 -14.47
CA ILE A 410 -17.53 -17.40 -14.45
C ILE A 410 -16.46 -17.44 -15.55
N PRO A 411 -16.36 -16.40 -16.40
CA PRO A 411 -15.33 -16.36 -17.44
C PRO A 411 -13.90 -16.40 -16.87
N LEU A 412 -12.99 -17.10 -17.57
CA LEU A 412 -11.57 -17.22 -17.18
C LEU A 412 -10.89 -15.87 -16.91
N GLY A 413 -11.26 -14.83 -17.67
CA GLY A 413 -10.73 -13.48 -17.50
C GLY A 413 -10.94 -12.88 -16.10
N LYS A 414 -11.96 -13.35 -15.36
CA LYS A 414 -12.26 -12.86 -14.01
C LYS A 414 -11.35 -13.45 -12.92
N PHE A 415 -10.59 -14.50 -13.24
CA PHE A 415 -9.65 -15.15 -12.32
C PHE A 415 -8.20 -14.67 -12.50
N ILE A 416 -7.92 -13.85 -13.51
CA ILE A 416 -6.55 -13.41 -13.83
C ILE A 416 -6.03 -12.47 -12.75
N ILE A 417 -4.95 -12.85 -12.09
CA ILE A 417 -4.18 -12.01 -11.16
C ILE A 417 -2.99 -11.41 -11.90
N THR A 418 -2.68 -10.14 -11.67
CA THR A 418 -1.55 -9.46 -12.34
C THR A 418 -0.55 -8.93 -11.33
N LYS A 419 0.74 -9.24 -11.51
CA LYS A 419 1.83 -8.73 -10.66
C LYS A 419 3.05 -8.31 -11.48
N GLN A 420 3.66 -7.20 -11.12
CA GLN A 420 4.82 -6.65 -11.84
C GLN A 420 6.13 -7.30 -11.37
N LEU A 421 7.03 -7.58 -12.30
CA LEU A 421 8.41 -7.95 -12.02
C LEU A 421 9.23 -6.70 -11.70
N THR A 422 9.89 -6.65 -10.55
CA THR A 422 10.80 -5.56 -10.17
C THR A 422 12.24 -5.85 -10.56
N LYS A 423 12.58 -7.13 -10.70
CA LYS A 423 13.90 -7.63 -11.12
C LYS A 423 13.74 -8.64 -12.24
N ARG A 424 14.85 -9.13 -12.79
CA ARG A 424 14.78 -10.26 -13.72
C ARG A 424 14.33 -11.49 -12.92
N PRO A 425 13.52 -12.40 -13.49
CA PRO A 425 13.00 -13.56 -12.76
C PRO A 425 14.07 -14.42 -12.06
N GLU A 426 15.30 -14.46 -12.57
CA GLU A 426 16.45 -15.18 -12.02
C GLU A 426 17.07 -14.51 -10.80
N ASP A 427 16.96 -13.19 -10.70
CA ASP A 427 17.57 -12.38 -9.64
C ASP A 427 16.71 -12.36 -8.37
N TYR A 428 15.61 -13.13 -8.36
CA TYR A 428 14.75 -13.29 -7.20
C TYR A 428 15.29 -14.37 -6.26
N PRO A 429 15.66 -14.02 -5.01
CA PRO A 429 16.19 -15.00 -4.06
C PRO A 429 15.15 -16.05 -3.65
N ASP A 430 13.86 -15.67 -3.64
CA ASP A 430 12.74 -16.57 -3.35
C ASP A 430 11.81 -16.73 -4.56
N ALA A 431 12.38 -17.10 -5.71
CA ALA A 431 11.61 -17.32 -6.92
C ALA A 431 10.60 -18.47 -6.78
N ARG A 432 10.89 -19.48 -5.96
CA ARG A 432 10.08 -20.70 -5.81
C ARG A 432 8.73 -20.43 -5.16
N ASN A 433 8.66 -19.52 -4.18
CA ASN A 433 7.40 -19.18 -3.50
C ASN A 433 6.62 -18.05 -4.18
N GLN A 434 7.09 -17.54 -5.33
CA GLN A 434 6.49 -16.39 -6.00
C GLN A 434 5.75 -16.79 -7.30
N PRO A 435 4.40 -16.80 -7.31
CA PRO A 435 3.59 -17.23 -8.45
C PRO A 435 3.96 -16.56 -9.78
N HIS A 436 3.97 -15.23 -9.80
CA HIS A 436 4.34 -14.42 -10.97
C HIS A 436 5.78 -14.66 -11.47
N VAL A 437 6.72 -15.00 -10.58
CA VAL A 437 8.11 -15.30 -10.99
C VAL A 437 8.19 -16.69 -11.61
N GLN A 438 7.52 -17.69 -11.04
CA GLN A 438 7.44 -19.04 -11.62
C GLN A 438 6.79 -19.03 -13.01
N VAL A 439 5.73 -18.24 -13.20
CA VAL A 439 5.09 -18.08 -14.51
C VAL A 439 6.02 -17.37 -15.49
N ALA A 440 6.74 -16.32 -15.07
CA ALA A 440 7.72 -15.64 -15.92
C ALA A 440 8.88 -16.56 -16.35
N LEU A 441 9.40 -17.37 -15.42
CA LEU A 441 10.44 -18.36 -15.70
C LEU A 441 9.97 -19.39 -16.75
N ARG A 442 8.74 -19.90 -16.61
CA ARG A 442 8.14 -20.82 -17.60
C ARG A 442 7.89 -20.17 -18.95
N ARG A 443 7.37 -18.93 -18.99
CA ARG A 443 7.21 -18.18 -20.26
C ARG A 443 8.53 -18.03 -20.98
N ARG A 444 9.61 -17.70 -20.26
CA ARG A 444 10.94 -17.57 -20.84
C ARG A 444 11.49 -18.91 -21.34
N ALA A 445 11.31 -19.99 -20.57
CA ALA A 445 11.70 -21.34 -20.99
C ALA A 445 10.95 -21.79 -22.26
N ALA A 446 9.69 -21.37 -22.41
CA ALA A 446 8.88 -21.57 -23.62
C ALA A 446 9.24 -20.62 -24.78
N GLY A 447 10.30 -19.81 -24.65
CA GLY A 447 10.77 -18.88 -25.69
C GLY A 447 9.91 -17.62 -25.88
N LYS A 448 8.95 -17.36 -24.97
CA LYS A 448 8.14 -16.13 -25.00
C LYS A 448 8.95 -14.93 -24.48
N ARG A 449 8.69 -13.75 -25.05
CA ARG A 449 9.43 -12.51 -24.74
C ARG A 449 8.63 -11.50 -23.91
N ASP A 450 7.36 -11.77 -23.67
CA ASP A 450 6.45 -10.93 -22.90
C ASP A 450 6.27 -11.47 -21.47
N GLY A 451 6.25 -10.57 -20.49
CA GLY A 451 6.09 -10.91 -19.07
C GLY A 451 7.35 -11.53 -18.47
N VAL A 452 8.53 -11.17 -18.97
CA VAL A 452 9.83 -11.72 -18.54
C VAL A 452 10.86 -10.65 -18.18
N LEU A 453 10.61 -9.39 -18.53
CA LEU A 453 11.52 -8.28 -18.24
C LEU A 453 11.12 -7.52 -16.97
N PRO A 454 12.10 -6.89 -16.28
CA PRO A 454 11.80 -5.97 -15.18
C PRO A 454 10.90 -4.82 -15.65
N GLY A 455 9.87 -4.53 -14.87
CA GLY A 455 8.83 -3.53 -15.17
C GLY A 455 7.60 -4.10 -15.89
N GLU A 456 7.68 -5.30 -16.46
CA GLU A 456 6.54 -5.96 -17.10
C GLU A 456 5.59 -6.58 -16.08
N THR A 457 4.32 -6.68 -16.45
CA THR A 457 3.28 -7.29 -15.63
C THR A 457 3.01 -8.71 -16.10
N VAL A 458 3.01 -9.66 -15.17
CA VAL A 458 2.80 -11.08 -15.44
C VAL A 458 1.38 -11.46 -15.01
N PRO A 459 0.49 -11.83 -15.95
CA PRO A 459 -0.81 -12.39 -15.61
C PRO A 459 -0.69 -13.88 -15.27
N TYR A 460 -1.40 -14.31 -14.24
CA TYR A 460 -1.44 -15.73 -13.84
C TYR A 460 -2.79 -16.11 -13.21
N ILE A 461 -3.10 -17.41 -13.24
CA ILE A 461 -4.27 -18.05 -12.65
C ILE A 461 -3.78 -19.22 -11.79
N ILE A 462 -4.35 -19.41 -10.61
CA ILE A 462 -4.04 -20.57 -9.77
C ILE A 462 -4.87 -21.77 -10.23
N CYS A 463 -4.20 -22.88 -10.52
CA CYS A 463 -4.81 -24.06 -11.12
C CYS A 463 -4.65 -25.30 -10.23
N VAL A 464 -5.46 -26.30 -10.51
CA VAL A 464 -5.33 -27.68 -10.02
C VAL A 464 -5.37 -28.64 -11.21
N GLU A 465 -4.79 -29.81 -11.05
CA GLU A 465 -4.89 -30.88 -12.04
C GLU A 465 -6.31 -31.44 -12.01
N ARG A 466 -6.90 -31.67 -13.19
CA ARG A 466 -8.18 -32.35 -13.31
C ARG A 466 -7.97 -33.82 -12.97
N THR A 467 -8.53 -34.28 -11.87
CA THR A 467 -8.78 -35.71 -11.69
C THR A 467 -9.90 -36.12 -12.64
N PRO A 468 -9.67 -37.07 -13.56
CA PRO A 468 -10.79 -37.70 -14.25
C PRO A 468 -11.68 -38.39 -13.19
N PRO A 469 -13.01 -38.41 -13.36
CA PRO A 469 -13.86 -39.19 -12.48
C PRO A 469 -13.35 -40.64 -12.44
N PRO A 470 -13.40 -41.33 -11.28
CA PRO A 470 -12.99 -42.72 -11.20
C PRO A 470 -13.74 -43.50 -12.27
N ALA A 471 -12.98 -44.22 -13.10
CA ALA A 471 -13.52 -45.00 -14.20
C ALA A 471 -14.67 -45.86 -13.67
N ALA A 472 -15.90 -45.51 -14.07
CA ALA A 472 -17.00 -46.44 -13.99
C ALA A 472 -16.54 -47.69 -14.75
N ALA A 473 -16.67 -48.83 -14.07
CA ALA A 473 -16.32 -50.14 -14.58
C ALA A 473 -16.85 -50.32 -16.01
N ALA A 474 -16.07 -51.04 -16.80
CA ALA A 474 -16.34 -51.37 -18.19
C ALA A 474 -17.83 -51.73 -18.45
N GLY A 475 -18.43 -51.03 -19.42
CA GLY A 475 -19.67 -51.42 -20.09
C GLY A 475 -20.94 -50.71 -19.61
N ALA A 476 -21.22 -49.53 -20.16
CA ALA A 476 -22.58 -49.05 -20.46
C ALA A 476 -22.51 -47.78 -21.33
N ASP A 477 -22.95 -47.93 -22.57
CA ASP A 477 -23.60 -47.00 -23.49
C ASP A 477 -23.28 -45.49 -23.40
N ALA A 478 -22.68 -45.01 -24.49
CA ALA A 478 -22.42 -43.62 -24.79
C ALA A 478 -23.71 -42.91 -25.23
N GLU A 479 -24.43 -42.31 -24.28
CA GLU A 479 -25.34 -41.16 -24.50
C GLU A 479 -25.87 -40.68 -23.14
N GLY A 480 -25.14 -39.78 -22.46
CA GLY A 480 -25.58 -39.22 -21.18
C GLY A 480 -24.53 -38.54 -20.29
N ALA A 481 -23.23 -38.61 -20.60
CA ALA A 481 -22.16 -38.12 -19.72
C ALA A 481 -21.80 -36.63 -19.91
N ALA A 482 -22.80 -35.73 -19.97
CA ALA A 482 -22.60 -34.28 -20.11
C ALA A 482 -23.29 -33.49 -18.99
N ALA A 483 -23.07 -33.84 -17.72
CA ALA A 483 -23.55 -33.02 -16.58
C ALA A 483 -22.87 -33.30 -15.23
N ALA A 484 -21.62 -33.80 -15.19
CA ALA A 484 -20.92 -33.96 -13.92
C ALA A 484 -20.04 -32.73 -13.63
N ALA A 485 -20.36 -32.01 -12.55
CA ALA A 485 -19.56 -30.89 -12.06
C ALA A 485 -18.12 -31.35 -11.75
N PRO A 486 -17.08 -30.59 -12.13
CA PRO A 486 -15.71 -30.96 -11.84
C PRO A 486 -15.45 -30.87 -10.33
N SER A 487 -15.26 -32.00 -9.67
CA SER A 487 -14.72 -32.03 -8.31
C SER A 487 -13.25 -31.61 -8.35
N SER A 488 -12.85 -30.65 -7.52
CA SER A 488 -11.47 -30.23 -7.37
C SER A 488 -10.60 -31.42 -6.95
N GLY A 489 -9.62 -31.78 -7.79
CA GLY A 489 -8.56 -32.71 -7.39
C GLY A 489 -7.77 -32.14 -6.21
N ALA A 490 -7.18 -33.01 -5.39
CA ALA A 490 -6.33 -32.60 -4.28
C ALA A 490 -5.19 -31.70 -4.79
N ALA A 491 -5.01 -30.54 -4.15
CA ALA A 491 -3.93 -29.62 -4.51
C ALA A 491 -2.56 -30.20 -4.12
N SER A 492 -1.82 -30.74 -5.09
CA SER A 492 -0.42 -31.13 -4.91
C SER A 492 0.52 -30.01 -5.34
N GLY A 493 1.43 -29.59 -4.46
CA GLY A 493 2.45 -28.56 -4.73
C GLY A 493 2.17 -27.18 -4.12
N SER A 494 3.19 -26.33 -4.08
CA SER A 494 3.10 -24.98 -3.51
C SER A 494 2.19 -24.07 -4.34
N LEU A 495 1.65 -23.00 -3.75
CA LEU A 495 0.79 -22.04 -4.48
C LEU A 495 1.48 -21.49 -5.74
N ALA A 496 2.77 -21.22 -5.65
CA ALA A 496 3.56 -20.70 -6.75
C ALA A 496 3.79 -21.74 -7.86
N GLU A 497 3.95 -23.01 -7.50
CA GLU A 497 4.02 -24.13 -8.45
C GLU A 497 2.69 -24.37 -9.18
N ARG A 498 1.56 -23.99 -8.56
CA ARG A 498 0.22 -24.15 -9.14
C ARG A 498 -0.24 -22.97 -10.01
N ALA A 499 0.49 -21.86 -9.98
CA ALA A 499 0.22 -20.71 -10.83
C ALA A 499 0.49 -21.03 -12.30
N ARG A 500 -0.35 -20.61 -13.24
CA ARG A 500 -0.19 -20.84 -14.69
C ARG A 500 -0.55 -19.57 -15.45
N HIS A 501 0.06 -19.35 -16.62
CA HIS A 501 -0.36 -18.28 -17.52
C HIS A 501 -1.76 -18.61 -18.10
N PRO A 502 -2.63 -17.61 -18.38
CA PRO A 502 -3.94 -17.86 -18.98
C PRO A 502 -3.89 -18.59 -20.34
N GLU A 503 -2.80 -18.46 -21.09
CA GLU A 503 -2.59 -19.21 -22.34
C GLU A 503 -2.31 -20.70 -22.07
N GLU A 504 -1.48 -21.03 -21.07
CA GLU A 504 -1.18 -22.42 -20.70
C GLU A 504 -2.44 -23.18 -20.29
N LEU A 505 -3.36 -22.50 -19.58
CA LEU A 505 -4.64 -23.07 -19.18
C LEU A 505 -5.59 -23.28 -20.37
N ARG A 506 -5.52 -22.44 -21.42
CA ARG A 506 -6.34 -22.63 -22.64
C ARG A 506 -5.80 -23.76 -23.52
N GLU A 507 -4.50 -23.95 -23.53
CA GLU A 507 -3.83 -24.98 -24.34
C GLU A 507 -3.85 -26.37 -23.68
N ASN A 508 -3.92 -26.42 -22.34
CA ASN A 508 -3.88 -27.68 -21.58
C ASN A 508 -5.24 -28.04 -20.96
N ALA A 509 -5.93 -29.01 -21.55
CA ALA A 509 -7.24 -29.50 -21.09
C ALA A 509 -7.21 -30.24 -19.73
N GLY A 510 -6.02 -30.63 -19.25
CA GLY A 510 -5.80 -31.31 -17.97
C GLY A 510 -5.72 -30.37 -16.77
N LEU A 511 -5.73 -29.05 -16.98
CA LEU A 511 -5.71 -28.06 -15.91
C LEU A 511 -7.10 -27.44 -15.73
N ALA A 512 -7.49 -27.21 -14.47
CA ALA A 512 -8.69 -26.47 -14.10
C ALA A 512 -8.35 -25.35 -13.12
N VAL A 513 -9.21 -24.33 -13.05
CA VAL A 513 -9.08 -23.24 -12.07
C VAL A 513 -9.27 -23.79 -10.67
N ASP A 514 -8.41 -23.40 -9.72
CA ASP A 514 -8.57 -23.75 -8.31
C ASP A 514 -9.67 -22.89 -7.67
N VAL A 515 -10.93 -23.31 -7.80
CA VAL A 515 -12.09 -22.61 -7.24
C VAL A 515 -11.94 -22.36 -5.73
N GLU A 516 -11.45 -23.34 -4.98
CA GLU A 516 -11.29 -23.25 -3.52
C GLU A 516 -10.28 -22.17 -3.14
N TYR A 517 -9.17 -22.03 -3.87
CA TYR A 517 -8.24 -20.90 -3.69
C TYR A 517 -8.93 -19.55 -3.89
N TYR A 518 -9.74 -19.38 -4.94
CA TYR A 518 -10.38 -18.10 -5.19
C TYR A 518 -11.47 -17.76 -4.14
N LEU A 519 -12.22 -18.74 -3.66
CA LEU A 519 -13.17 -18.53 -2.57
C LEU A 519 -12.46 -18.17 -1.25
N THR A 520 -11.44 -18.95 -0.87
CA THR A 520 -10.76 -18.83 0.45
C THR A 520 -9.72 -17.72 0.52
N GLN A 521 -8.91 -17.51 -0.52
CA GLN A 521 -7.75 -16.61 -0.51
C GLN A 521 -7.96 -15.34 -1.35
N GLN A 522 -8.99 -15.29 -2.21
CA GLN A 522 -9.27 -14.13 -3.04
C GLN A 522 -10.55 -13.39 -2.64
N ILE A 523 -11.69 -14.07 -2.47
CA ILE A 523 -12.97 -13.40 -2.20
C ILE A 523 -13.15 -13.16 -0.70
N HIS A 524 -13.01 -14.22 0.12
CA HIS A 524 -13.21 -14.15 1.56
C HIS A 524 -12.42 -13.01 2.24
N PRO A 525 -11.09 -12.87 2.05
CA PRO A 525 -10.32 -11.87 2.78
C PRO A 525 -10.70 -10.43 2.41
N VAL A 526 -11.10 -10.19 1.16
CA VAL A 526 -11.54 -8.86 0.70
C VAL A 526 -12.85 -8.49 1.37
N VAL A 527 -13.84 -9.39 1.31
CA VAL A 527 -15.16 -9.10 1.85
C VAL A 527 -15.13 -9.02 3.37
N SER A 528 -14.47 -9.96 4.04
CA SER A 528 -14.32 -9.95 5.50
C SER A 528 -13.68 -8.66 6.02
N ARG A 529 -12.68 -8.10 5.31
CA ARG A 529 -12.08 -6.81 5.68
C ARG A 529 -13.02 -5.63 5.47
N LEU A 530 -13.90 -5.66 4.47
CA LEU A 530 -14.87 -4.59 4.21
C LEU A 530 -16.00 -4.60 5.24
N VAL A 531 -16.47 -5.78 5.64
CA VAL A 531 -17.60 -5.91 6.58
C VAL A 531 -17.17 -6.00 8.04
N SER A 532 -15.86 -6.05 8.34
CA SER A 532 -15.38 -6.18 9.72
C SER A 532 -15.89 -5.10 10.69
N PRO A 533 -16.16 -3.84 10.28
CA PRO A 533 -16.72 -2.84 11.19
C PRO A 533 -18.25 -2.92 11.34
N LEU A 534 -18.93 -3.84 10.66
CA LEU A 534 -20.38 -3.97 10.70
C LEU A 534 -20.78 -4.97 11.78
N GLU A 535 -21.74 -4.57 12.62
CA GLU A 535 -22.39 -5.47 13.56
C GLU A 535 -23.34 -6.41 12.82
N GLY A 536 -23.41 -7.69 13.25
CA GLY A 536 -24.30 -8.69 12.65
C GLY A 536 -23.67 -9.60 11.60
N THR A 537 -22.37 -9.45 11.30
CA THR A 537 -21.61 -10.38 10.46
C THR A 537 -20.19 -10.53 10.96
N ASP A 538 -19.56 -11.68 10.72
CA ASP A 538 -18.17 -11.92 11.04
C ASP A 538 -17.48 -12.73 9.92
N ALA A 539 -16.17 -12.96 10.05
CA ALA A 539 -15.40 -13.73 9.08
C ALA A 539 -15.91 -15.18 8.92
N ALA A 540 -16.50 -15.77 9.98
CA ALA A 540 -17.03 -17.12 9.96
C ALA A 540 -18.34 -17.21 9.15
N HIS A 541 -19.26 -16.26 9.30
CA HIS A 541 -20.48 -16.18 8.50
C HIS A 541 -20.17 -15.89 7.02
N ILE A 542 -19.16 -15.07 6.72
CA ILE A 542 -18.72 -14.87 5.33
C ILE A 542 -18.17 -16.18 4.74
N ALA A 543 -17.43 -16.97 5.53
CA ALA A 543 -16.97 -18.30 5.12
C ALA A 543 -18.15 -19.25 4.86
N ASP A 544 -19.12 -19.30 5.77
CA ASP A 544 -20.36 -20.09 5.61
C ASP A 544 -21.13 -19.72 4.34
N CYS A 545 -21.30 -18.42 4.07
CA CYS A 545 -21.97 -17.92 2.86
C CYS A 545 -21.22 -18.31 1.58
N LEU A 546 -19.91 -18.51 1.63
CA LEU A 546 -19.12 -19.00 0.51
C LEU A 546 -19.10 -20.54 0.43
N GLY A 547 -19.75 -21.24 1.36
CA GLY A 547 -19.73 -22.70 1.47
C GLY A 547 -18.36 -23.23 1.93
N LEU A 548 -17.65 -22.47 2.76
CA LEU A 548 -16.37 -22.84 3.38
C LEU A 548 -16.61 -23.24 4.84
N ASP A 549 -15.73 -24.05 5.41
CA ASP A 549 -15.80 -24.47 6.82
C ASP A 549 -15.63 -23.25 7.77
N PRO A 550 -16.69 -22.83 8.49
CA PRO A 550 -16.63 -21.65 9.35
C PRO A 550 -15.68 -21.81 10.55
N ALA A 551 -15.41 -23.05 10.99
CA ALA A 551 -14.55 -23.32 12.14
C ALA A 551 -13.12 -22.80 11.93
N ARG A 552 -12.64 -22.83 10.68
CA ARG A 552 -11.31 -22.34 10.30
C ARG A 552 -11.14 -20.82 10.42
N TYR A 553 -12.25 -20.08 10.54
CA TYR A 553 -12.26 -18.63 10.50
C TYR A 553 -12.73 -17.96 11.82
N ARG A 554 -13.12 -18.75 12.83
CA ARG A 554 -13.53 -18.25 14.15
C ARG A 554 -12.39 -17.58 14.93
N GLY A 555 -11.14 -17.95 14.70
CA GLY A 555 -9.96 -17.39 15.39
C GLY A 555 -9.47 -16.03 14.86
N ALA A 556 -9.98 -15.55 13.72
CA ALA A 556 -9.50 -14.32 13.09
C ALA A 556 -10.18 -13.04 13.61
N ALA A 557 -11.21 -13.17 14.47
CA ALA A 557 -12.09 -12.05 14.87
C ALA A 557 -11.70 -11.36 16.19
N GLY A 558 -10.69 -11.85 16.94
CA GLY A 558 -10.38 -11.37 18.30
C GLY A 558 -9.04 -10.62 18.50
N GLY A 559 -8.17 -10.53 17.49
CA GLY A 559 -6.87 -9.88 17.63
C GLY A 559 -6.93 -8.36 17.44
N GLY A 560 -7.04 -7.61 18.54
CA GLY A 560 -6.89 -6.16 18.57
C GLY A 560 -5.54 -5.72 17.99
N GLY A 561 -5.58 -4.75 17.07
CA GLY A 561 -4.41 -4.27 16.34
C GLY A 561 -3.41 -3.54 17.22
N GLY A 562 -2.25 -4.15 17.44
CA GLY A 562 -0.99 -3.51 17.81
C GLY A 562 -0.07 -3.39 16.59
N GLY A 563 0.68 -2.28 16.50
CA GLY A 563 1.35 -1.85 15.28
C GLY A 563 2.56 -2.66 14.80
N GLY A 564 2.76 -2.67 13.49
CA GLY A 564 3.97 -3.11 12.79
C GLY A 564 3.70 -3.21 11.29
N GLU A 565 4.53 -2.55 10.46
CA GLU A 565 4.38 -2.49 8.99
C GLU A 565 4.69 -3.82 8.25
N GLU A 566 4.76 -4.95 8.95
CA GLU A 566 5.22 -6.24 8.37
C GLU A 566 4.13 -7.33 8.23
N GLU A 567 2.88 -7.09 8.62
CA GLU A 567 1.82 -8.12 8.59
C GLU A 567 1.02 -8.25 7.28
N GLU A 568 1.55 -7.89 6.10
CA GLU A 568 0.92 -8.36 4.84
C GLU A 568 1.34 -9.80 4.48
N SER A 569 2.30 -10.40 5.19
CA SER A 569 2.76 -11.79 4.98
C SER A 569 2.41 -12.78 6.11
N SER A 570 1.88 -12.33 7.24
CA SER A 570 1.69 -13.17 8.45
C SER A 570 0.31 -13.82 8.59
N LEU A 571 -0.48 -13.91 7.51
CA LEU A 571 -1.62 -14.86 7.45
C LEU A 571 -1.16 -16.32 7.28
N LEU A 572 0.13 -16.60 7.51
CA LEU A 572 0.76 -17.91 7.45
C LEU A 572 1.42 -18.23 8.80
N LEU A 573 0.74 -19.10 9.56
CA LEU A 573 1.11 -19.69 10.84
C LEU A 573 1.22 -18.75 12.05
N GLY A 574 0.54 -19.16 13.12
CA GLY A 574 0.42 -18.43 14.37
C GLY A 574 1.73 -18.19 15.10
N ALA A 575 1.82 -17.00 15.68
CA ALA A 575 2.66 -16.69 16.83
C ALA A 575 1.98 -15.55 17.60
N SER A 576 1.67 -15.81 18.87
CA SER A 576 1.01 -14.93 19.82
C SER A 576 1.96 -13.85 20.36
N GLY A 577 1.58 -12.58 20.24
CA GLY A 577 2.14 -11.45 20.99
C GLY A 577 1.04 -10.81 21.83
N GLY A 578 1.21 -10.80 23.16
CA GLY A 578 0.16 -10.53 24.13
C GLY A 578 -0.02 -9.07 24.53
N THR A 579 -1.27 -8.71 24.83
CA THR A 579 -1.65 -7.64 25.76
C THR A 579 -2.90 -8.05 26.55
N LEU A 580 -2.76 -7.99 27.88
CA LEU A 580 -3.73 -8.08 28.99
C LEU A 580 -5.22 -8.35 28.63
N MET A 581 -5.53 -9.62 28.44
CA MET A 581 -6.86 -10.20 28.68
C MET A 581 -6.75 -11.19 29.86
N ASP A 582 -7.88 -11.52 30.50
CA ASP A 582 -7.93 -12.52 31.57
C ASP A 582 -7.19 -13.79 31.16
N GLU A 583 -6.37 -14.34 32.06
CA GLU A 583 -5.42 -15.41 31.75
C GLU A 583 -6.11 -16.64 31.11
N GLU A 584 -7.36 -16.93 31.46
CA GLU A 584 -8.14 -18.02 30.87
C GLU A 584 -8.42 -17.85 29.37
N ASP A 585 -8.68 -16.63 28.90
CA ASP A 585 -8.98 -16.37 27.48
C ASP A 585 -7.71 -16.37 26.62
N ASN A 586 -6.56 -15.98 27.18
CA ASN A 586 -5.27 -15.99 26.48
C ASN A 586 -4.81 -17.40 26.09
N PHE A 587 -5.08 -18.40 26.93
CA PHE A 587 -4.64 -19.78 26.70
C PHE A 587 -5.71 -20.68 26.10
N ARG A 588 -6.91 -20.16 25.82
CA ARG A 588 -8.05 -20.94 25.31
C ARG A 588 -7.81 -21.61 23.95
N SER A 589 -6.90 -21.05 23.15
CA SER A 589 -6.52 -21.60 21.84
C SER A 589 -5.25 -22.47 21.88
N CYS A 590 -4.60 -22.59 23.05
CA CYS A 590 -3.42 -23.43 23.22
C CYS A 590 -3.80 -24.89 23.44
N SER A 591 -3.04 -25.82 22.84
CA SER A 591 -3.16 -27.23 23.17
C SER A 591 -2.71 -27.47 24.61
N PRO A 592 -3.49 -28.18 25.45
CA PRO A 592 -3.11 -28.47 26.82
C PRO A 592 -1.86 -29.35 26.87
N LEU A 593 -1.00 -29.11 27.88
CA LEU A 593 0.17 -29.96 28.13
C LEU A 593 -0.30 -31.34 28.61
N LEU A 594 0.08 -32.40 27.91
CA LEU A 594 -0.21 -33.78 28.30
C LEU A 594 0.98 -34.35 29.08
N LEU A 595 0.71 -34.88 30.27
CA LEU A 595 1.67 -35.62 31.08
C LEU A 595 1.53 -37.12 30.81
N LEU A 596 2.66 -37.82 30.78
CA LEU A 596 2.71 -39.27 30.65
C LEU A 596 3.02 -39.89 32.01
N SER A 597 2.14 -40.76 32.51
CA SER A 597 2.39 -41.50 33.73
C SER A 597 3.44 -42.61 33.50
N PRO A 598 4.14 -43.08 34.55
CA PRO A 598 5.01 -44.26 34.47
C PRO A 598 4.28 -45.53 33.99
N ASN A 599 2.95 -45.53 34.07
CA ASN A 599 2.07 -46.64 33.70
C ASN A 599 1.61 -46.56 32.23
N GLY A 600 2.05 -45.53 31.49
CA GLY A 600 1.74 -45.33 30.07
C GLY A 600 0.45 -44.55 29.78
N SER A 601 -0.27 -44.08 30.80
CA SER A 601 -1.48 -43.25 30.61
C SER A 601 -1.13 -41.77 30.39
N SER A 602 -1.75 -41.12 29.40
CA SER A 602 -1.60 -39.68 29.16
C SER A 602 -2.78 -38.89 29.70
N PHE A 603 -2.54 -37.84 30.47
CA PHE A 603 -3.59 -36.96 31.00
C PHE A 603 -3.19 -35.48 30.89
N PRO A 604 -4.14 -34.55 30.69
CA PRO A 604 -3.82 -33.13 30.63
C PRO A 604 -3.44 -32.59 32.01
N LEU A 605 -2.38 -31.80 32.07
CA LEU A 605 -2.00 -31.05 33.28
C LEU A 605 -3.13 -30.08 33.63
N ARG A 606 -3.73 -30.25 34.82
CA ARG A 606 -4.68 -29.29 35.37
C ARG A 606 -3.93 -28.01 35.72
N GLY A 607 -4.47 -26.84 35.35
CA GLY A 607 -3.78 -25.56 35.56
C GLY A 607 -3.48 -25.30 37.04
N VAL A 608 -2.41 -24.58 37.33
CA VAL A 608 -2.00 -24.22 38.73
C VAL A 608 -3.10 -23.45 39.48
N ALA A 609 -4.04 -22.84 38.75
CA ALA A 609 -5.22 -22.19 39.30
C ALA A 609 -6.09 -23.11 40.18
N GLU A 610 -6.12 -24.43 39.96
CA GLU A 610 -6.87 -25.35 40.84
C GLU A 610 -6.18 -25.58 42.18
N VAL A 611 -4.84 -25.58 42.19
CA VAL A 611 -4.03 -25.61 43.43
C VAL A 611 -4.19 -24.30 44.19
N LEU A 612 -4.14 -23.16 43.49
CA LEU A 612 -4.31 -21.83 44.10
C LEU A 612 -5.73 -21.62 44.66
N ARG A 613 -6.74 -22.27 44.08
CA ARG A 613 -8.12 -22.27 44.59
C ARG A 613 -8.38 -23.31 45.68
N GLY A 614 -7.38 -24.10 46.06
CA GLY A 614 -7.48 -25.12 47.11
C GLY A 614 -8.30 -26.36 46.72
N ALA A 615 -8.60 -26.54 45.44
CA ALA A 615 -9.32 -27.71 44.93
C ALA A 615 -8.42 -28.96 44.75
N LEU A 616 -7.10 -28.75 44.73
CA LEU A 616 -6.07 -29.78 44.61
C LEU A 616 -4.88 -29.42 45.50
N MET A 617 -4.26 -30.42 46.13
CA MET A 617 -2.98 -30.23 46.82
C MET A 617 -1.82 -30.19 45.79
N PRO A 618 -0.71 -29.48 46.06
CA PRO A 618 0.40 -29.33 45.10
C PRO A 618 1.02 -30.65 44.61
N ASP A 619 1.01 -31.68 45.47
CA ASP A 619 1.46 -33.05 45.19
C ASP A 619 0.50 -33.85 44.29
N GLN A 620 -0.76 -33.44 44.22
CA GLN A 620 -1.80 -34.06 43.39
C GLN A 620 -1.80 -33.54 41.94
N LEU A 621 -1.11 -32.44 41.66
CA LEU A 621 -1.08 -31.79 40.34
C LEU A 621 -0.48 -32.66 39.23
N LEU A 622 0.47 -33.53 39.59
CA LEU A 622 1.16 -34.44 38.68
C LEU A 622 0.59 -35.86 38.73
N THR A 623 -0.50 -36.07 39.46
CA THR A 623 -1.12 -37.37 39.65
C THR A 623 -2.26 -37.56 38.63
N PRO A 624 -2.34 -38.70 37.93
CA PRO A 624 -3.46 -38.98 37.04
C PRO A 624 -4.80 -38.84 37.77
N PRO A 625 -5.85 -38.30 37.14
CA PRO A 625 -7.18 -38.18 37.76
C PRO A 625 -7.69 -39.49 38.34
N ASP A 626 -7.39 -40.60 37.66
CA ASP A 626 -7.80 -41.96 38.02
C ASP A 626 -7.12 -42.48 39.30
N ALA A 627 -6.02 -41.86 39.72
CA ALA A 627 -5.26 -42.20 40.92
C ALA A 627 -5.59 -41.27 42.11
N LEU A 628 -6.34 -40.19 41.88
CA LEU A 628 -6.94 -39.38 42.93
C LEU A 628 -8.26 -40.06 43.29
N GLY A 629 -8.27 -40.87 44.35
CA GLY A 629 -9.47 -41.56 44.81
C GLY A 629 -10.63 -40.57 45.02
N ASP A 630 -11.85 -41.00 44.68
CA ASP A 630 -13.09 -40.27 44.89
C ASP A 630 -13.29 -40.03 46.41
N GLU A 631 -12.87 -38.86 46.91
CA GLU A 631 -13.35 -38.34 48.18
C GLU A 631 -14.38 -37.25 47.86
N GLY A 632 -15.66 -37.60 48.07
CA GLY A 632 -16.81 -36.72 47.85
C GLY A 632 -17.01 -35.65 48.90
#